data_AF-A0A3C0GBN1-F1
#
_entry.id   AF-A0A3C0GBN1-F1
#
_cell.length_a   1.000
_cell.length_b   1.000
_cell.length_c   1.000
_cell.angle_alpha   90.00
_cell.angle_beta   90.00
_cell.angle_gamma   90.00
#
_symmetry.space_group_name_H-M   'P 1'
#
loop_
_entity.id
_entity.type
_entity.pdbx_description
1 polymer ?
#
loop_
_entity_poly.entity_id
_entity_poly.type
_entity_poly.pdbx_seq_one_letter_code
_entity_poly.pdbx_strand_id
1 'polypeptide(L)'
;LLTASENSKVALYPEGEVELVDQYSITLSDSTSLNLLMIKGLEMIPRYLWMKNNEMVASISGNLHIVREDFKAFRKELQSLQGTYEDEYLFKIAKELSNKIDKVIIKNVNVFTPEGTIVNNQDVFIEGKKIKSIKPSKGKVLNGTAQVIDGTGKTLLPGMFDMHTHNTKFRGLLHLAGGITSVRDMANNKQLKQLSAQFDNNEIIGPNIVIFCGIIDGSGPFANQRNVVDNLEEGLAEIQSYKDLN
;
A
#
# COMPACT_ATOMS: atom_id res chain seq x y z
N LEU A 1 11.49 -16.17 21.58
CA LEU A 1 10.45 -15.56 22.43
C LEU A 1 9.08 -15.70 21.78
N LEU A 2 8.82 -15.07 20.63
CA LEU A 2 7.56 -15.23 19.88
C LEU A 2 7.21 -16.70 19.57
N THR A 3 8.16 -17.45 18.99
CA THR A 3 7.99 -18.88 18.65
C THR A 3 7.90 -19.80 19.88
N ALA A 4 8.17 -19.29 21.07
CA ALA A 4 8.11 -20.03 22.33
C ALA A 4 6.93 -19.57 23.22
N SER A 5 6.17 -18.56 22.77
CA SER A 5 5.00 -18.05 23.48
C SER A 5 3.80 -18.96 23.22
N GLU A 6 2.99 -19.24 24.25
CA GLU A 6 1.81 -20.11 24.14
C GLU A 6 0.75 -19.55 23.18
N ASN A 7 0.67 -18.21 23.06
CA ASN A 7 -0.30 -17.51 22.23
C ASN A 7 0.33 -16.75 21.05
N SER A 8 1.61 -17.03 20.73
CA SER A 8 2.36 -16.34 19.68
C SER A 8 2.48 -14.82 19.86
N LYS A 9 2.23 -14.30 21.07
CA LYS A 9 2.30 -12.87 21.40
C LYS A 9 3.29 -12.60 22.52
N VAL A 10 3.91 -11.42 22.50
CA VAL A 10 4.84 -10.94 23.53
C VAL A 10 4.61 -9.44 23.74
N ALA A 11 4.43 -9.02 24.99
CA ALA A 11 4.34 -7.61 25.33
C ALA A 11 5.68 -6.89 25.08
N LEU A 12 5.62 -5.67 24.54
CA LEU A 12 6.77 -4.81 24.31
C LEU A 12 6.89 -3.76 25.42
N TYR A 13 8.12 -3.32 25.67
CA TYR A 13 8.41 -2.21 26.58
C TYR A 13 8.66 -0.91 25.80
N PRO A 14 8.16 0.26 26.25
CA PRO A 14 7.32 0.46 27.43
C PRO A 14 5.85 0.07 27.24
N GLU A 15 5.36 0.03 25.98
CA GLU A 15 3.99 -0.34 25.63
C GLU A 15 3.96 -1.08 24.29
N GLY A 16 2.87 -1.81 24.04
CA GLY A 16 2.61 -2.53 22.79
C GLY A 16 2.72 -4.05 22.92
N GLU A 17 2.42 -4.73 21.82
CA GLU A 17 2.47 -6.18 21.70
C GLU A 17 3.03 -6.52 20.33
N VAL A 18 3.93 -7.51 20.28
CA VAL A 18 4.35 -8.15 19.04
C VAL A 18 3.67 -9.50 18.92
N GLU A 19 3.22 -9.82 17.72
CA GLU A 19 2.49 -11.05 17.39
C GLU A 19 3.18 -11.76 16.21
N LEU A 20 3.44 -13.06 16.35
CA LEU A 20 3.73 -13.93 15.23
C LEU A 20 2.39 -14.32 14.61
N VAL A 21 2.09 -13.73 13.45
CA VAL A 21 0.81 -13.86 12.75
C VAL A 21 0.73 -15.19 12.03
N ASP A 22 1.78 -15.52 11.30
CA ASP A 22 1.86 -16.71 10.47
C ASP A 22 3.32 -17.21 10.38
N GLN A 23 3.46 -18.50 10.09
CA GLN A 23 4.74 -19.15 9.82
C GLN A 23 4.58 -20.10 8.64
N TYR A 24 5.45 -19.96 7.64
CA TYR A 24 5.43 -20.78 6.43
C TYR A 24 6.69 -21.63 6.34
N SER A 25 6.54 -22.96 6.27
CA SER A 25 7.66 -23.85 6.00
C SER A 25 7.86 -23.95 4.49
N ILE A 26 9.07 -23.57 4.03
CA ILE A 26 9.39 -23.39 2.62
C ILE A 26 10.67 -24.16 2.30
N THR A 27 10.67 -24.87 1.18
CA THR A 27 11.84 -25.59 0.68
C THR A 27 12.42 -24.83 -0.52
N LEU A 28 13.71 -24.52 -0.45
CA LEU A 28 14.45 -23.88 -1.53
C LEU A 28 14.80 -24.87 -2.65
N SER A 29 15.28 -24.33 -3.77
CA SER A 29 15.71 -25.07 -4.96
C SER A 29 16.79 -26.12 -4.71
N ASP A 30 17.62 -25.96 -3.68
CA ASP A 30 18.64 -26.94 -3.26
C ASP A 30 18.12 -27.96 -2.24
N SER A 31 16.80 -28.00 -2.00
CA SER A 31 16.13 -28.79 -0.97
C SER A 31 16.38 -28.33 0.48
N THR A 32 17.02 -27.18 0.70
CA THR A 32 17.13 -26.59 2.05
C THR A 32 15.76 -26.14 2.54
N SER A 33 15.37 -26.60 3.74
CA SER A 33 14.14 -26.14 4.39
C SER A 33 14.39 -24.92 5.28
N LEU A 34 13.55 -23.90 5.12
CA LEU A 34 13.52 -22.67 5.91
C LEU A 34 12.10 -22.39 6.41
N ASN A 35 11.99 -21.53 7.41
CA ASN A 35 10.71 -20.96 7.83
C ASN A 35 10.68 -19.46 7.53
N LEU A 36 9.58 -18.99 6.94
CA LEU A 36 9.28 -17.57 6.82
C LEU A 36 8.30 -17.17 7.92
N LEU A 37 8.74 -16.34 8.85
CA LEU A 37 7.92 -15.81 9.93
C LEU A 37 7.32 -14.48 9.51
N MET A 38 6.02 -14.30 9.73
CA MET A 38 5.31 -13.03 9.55
C MET A 38 4.96 -12.45 10.92
N ILE A 39 5.52 -11.28 11.24
CA ILE A 39 5.42 -10.66 12.57
C ILE A 39 4.75 -9.29 12.45
N LYS A 40 3.79 -8.98 13.33
CA LYS A 40 3.16 -7.66 13.47
C LYS A 40 3.45 -7.04 14.83
N GLY A 41 3.32 -5.71 14.93
CA GLY A 41 3.47 -4.96 16.19
C GLY A 41 4.83 -4.29 16.38
N LEU A 42 5.82 -4.58 15.53
CA LEU A 42 7.11 -3.87 15.52
C LEU A 42 7.08 -2.59 14.68
N GLU A 43 6.20 -2.53 13.69
CA GLU A 43 5.98 -1.41 12.77
C GLU A 43 4.49 -1.35 12.37
N MET A 44 4.13 -0.37 11.54
CA MET A 44 2.76 -0.26 10.98
C MET A 44 2.45 -1.32 9.91
N ILE A 45 3.47 -2.03 9.43
CA ILE A 45 3.36 -3.09 8.42
C ILE A 45 3.96 -4.38 8.97
N PRO A 46 3.53 -5.56 8.49
CA PRO A 46 4.15 -6.82 8.86
C PRO A 46 5.64 -6.86 8.49
N ARG A 47 6.44 -7.49 9.34
CA ARG A 47 7.85 -7.79 9.09
C ARG A 47 8.00 -9.29 8.82
N TYR A 48 8.75 -9.61 7.77
CA TYR A 48 9.03 -10.98 7.38
C TYR A 48 10.48 -11.35 7.70
N LEU A 49 10.69 -12.51 8.34
CA LEU A 49 12.01 -13.02 8.69
C LEU A 49 12.16 -14.46 8.20
N TRP A 50 13.22 -14.70 7.43
CA TRP A 50 13.63 -16.05 7.04
C TRP A 50 14.51 -16.66 8.11
N MET A 51 14.14 -17.85 8.56
CA MET A 51 14.75 -18.56 9.67
C MET A 51 15.18 -19.96 9.24
N LYS A 52 16.35 -20.39 9.68
CA LYS A 52 16.77 -21.79 9.68
C LYS A 52 16.92 -22.21 11.14
N ASN A 53 16.06 -23.11 11.60
CA ASN A 53 15.94 -23.42 13.03
C ASN A 53 15.69 -22.11 13.83
N ASN A 54 16.61 -21.75 14.74
CA ASN A 54 16.54 -20.54 15.57
C ASN A 54 17.42 -19.38 15.06
N GLU A 55 18.01 -19.51 13.87
CA GLU A 55 18.91 -18.50 13.31
C GLU A 55 18.25 -17.75 12.17
N MET A 56 18.38 -16.41 12.18
CA MET A 56 17.96 -15.58 11.05
C MET A 56 18.90 -15.82 9.86
N VAL A 57 18.31 -16.15 8.72
CA VAL A 57 19.00 -16.33 7.44
C VAL A 57 18.85 -15.09 6.56
N ALA A 58 17.65 -14.49 6.53
CA ALA A 58 17.42 -13.29 5.74
C ALA A 58 16.30 -12.41 6.30
N SER A 59 16.41 -11.12 6.03
CA SER A 59 15.37 -10.10 6.21
C SER A 59 15.30 -9.28 4.93
N ILE A 60 14.17 -9.40 4.21
CA ILE A 60 13.97 -8.74 2.92
C ILE A 60 12.85 -7.71 3.08
N SER A 61 13.16 -6.44 2.82
CA SER A 61 12.18 -5.35 2.85
C SER A 61 12.40 -4.40 1.67
N GLY A 62 11.50 -4.46 0.69
CA GLY A 62 11.63 -3.70 -0.55
C GLY A 62 12.98 -3.97 -1.23
N ASN A 63 13.82 -2.93 -1.33
CA ASN A 63 15.15 -3.00 -1.92
C ASN A 63 16.27 -3.29 -0.90
N LEU A 64 15.98 -3.24 0.40
CA LEU A 64 16.96 -3.52 1.45
C LEU A 64 16.90 -5.00 1.82
N HIS A 65 17.94 -5.75 1.46
CA HIS A 65 18.03 -7.18 1.73
C HIS A 65 19.24 -7.44 2.63
N ILE A 66 18.99 -8.01 3.79
CA ILE A 66 20.03 -8.55 4.67
C ILE A 66 19.97 -10.06 4.52
N VAL A 67 21.04 -10.68 4.01
CA VAL A 67 21.10 -12.13 3.77
C VAL A 67 22.41 -12.65 4.32
N ARG A 68 22.36 -13.75 5.06
CA ARG A 68 23.53 -14.45 5.58
C ARG A 68 24.39 -14.97 4.43
N GLU A 69 25.72 -14.92 4.57
CA GLU A 69 26.63 -15.14 3.44
C GLU A 69 26.44 -16.52 2.77
N ASP A 70 26.15 -17.57 3.55
CA ASP A 70 25.87 -18.93 3.05
C ASP A 70 24.57 -19.04 2.23
N PHE A 71 23.68 -18.05 2.32
CA PHE A 71 22.43 -17.98 1.54
C PHE A 71 22.43 -16.91 0.45
N LYS A 72 23.57 -16.24 0.22
CA LYS A 72 23.69 -15.15 -0.76
C LYS A 72 23.21 -15.54 -2.16
N ALA A 73 23.47 -16.78 -2.59
CA ALA A 73 23.04 -17.30 -3.89
C ALA A 73 21.50 -17.38 -4.02
N PHE A 74 20.79 -17.59 -2.91
CA PHE A 74 19.34 -17.73 -2.87
C PHE A 74 18.59 -16.41 -2.69
N ARG A 75 19.27 -15.26 -2.57
CA ARG A 75 18.65 -13.95 -2.29
C ARG A 75 17.42 -13.68 -3.18
N LYS A 76 17.54 -13.93 -4.49
CA LYS A 76 16.45 -13.69 -5.45
C LYS A 76 15.30 -14.68 -5.30
N GLU A 77 15.60 -15.93 -5.00
CA GLU A 77 14.60 -16.95 -4.71
C GLU A 77 13.81 -16.59 -3.44
N LEU A 78 14.52 -16.25 -2.35
CA LEU A 78 13.90 -15.79 -1.10
C LEU A 78 13.00 -14.56 -1.32
N GLN A 79 13.48 -13.58 -2.10
CA GLN A 79 12.68 -12.39 -2.46
C GLN A 79 11.39 -12.78 -3.19
N SER A 80 11.50 -13.68 -4.18
CA SER A 80 10.35 -14.10 -4.98
C SER A 80 9.33 -14.86 -4.12
N LEU A 81 9.80 -15.82 -3.32
CA LEU A 81 8.95 -16.64 -2.45
C LEU A 81 8.23 -15.78 -1.40
N GLN A 82 8.95 -14.87 -0.74
CA GLN A 82 8.35 -13.94 0.23
C GLN A 82 7.30 -13.06 -0.43
N GLY A 83 7.56 -12.59 -1.66
CA GLY A 83 6.63 -11.77 -2.42
C GLY A 83 5.25 -12.42 -2.59
N THR A 84 5.19 -13.74 -2.83
CA THR A 84 3.94 -14.50 -2.93
C THR A 84 3.13 -14.47 -1.63
N TYR A 85 3.74 -14.77 -0.49
CA TYR A 85 3.05 -14.76 0.81
C TYR A 85 2.60 -13.36 1.23
N GLU A 86 3.41 -12.35 0.94
CA GLU A 86 3.02 -10.96 1.15
C GLU A 86 1.78 -10.57 0.32
N ASP A 87 1.69 -11.02 -0.93
CA ASP A 87 0.54 -10.76 -1.80
C ASP A 87 -0.71 -11.50 -1.30
N GLU A 88 -0.58 -12.77 -0.92
CA GLU A 88 -1.68 -13.55 -0.33
C GLU A 88 -2.25 -12.88 0.93
N TYR A 89 -1.36 -12.40 1.82
CA TYR A 89 -1.78 -11.64 2.99
C TYR A 89 -2.54 -10.37 2.60
N LEU A 90 -2.02 -9.59 1.64
CA LEU A 90 -2.68 -8.35 1.23
C LEU A 90 -4.01 -8.59 0.52
N PHE A 91 -4.15 -9.67 -0.26
CA PHE A 91 -5.43 -10.07 -0.85
C PHE A 91 -6.45 -10.43 0.23
N LYS A 92 -6.04 -11.15 1.28
CA LYS A 92 -6.90 -11.45 2.43
C LYS A 92 -7.36 -10.17 3.11
N ILE A 93 -6.43 -9.25 3.41
CA ILE A 93 -6.76 -7.95 4.02
C ILE A 93 -7.70 -7.13 3.12
N ALA A 94 -7.48 -7.12 1.80
CA ALA A 94 -8.34 -6.42 0.88
C ALA A 94 -9.78 -6.97 0.90
N LYS A 95 -9.92 -8.30 0.92
CA LYS A 95 -11.22 -8.97 1.02
C LYS A 95 -11.93 -8.70 2.35
N GLU A 96 -11.18 -8.64 3.45
CA GLU A 96 -11.73 -8.41 4.80
C GLU A 96 -12.15 -6.96 5.03
N LEU A 97 -11.38 -5.99 4.53
CA LEU A 97 -11.59 -4.57 4.84
C LEU A 97 -12.37 -3.80 3.76
N SER A 98 -12.43 -4.30 2.53
CA SER A 98 -13.12 -3.60 1.44
C SER A 98 -14.61 -3.93 1.42
N ASN A 99 -15.43 -2.91 1.15
CA ASN A 99 -16.86 -3.06 0.98
C ASN A 99 -17.27 -2.59 -0.42
N LYS A 100 -18.04 -3.41 -1.14
CA LYS A 100 -18.62 -2.97 -2.41
C LYS A 100 -19.83 -2.09 -2.12
N ILE A 101 -19.75 -0.82 -2.53
CA ILE A 101 -20.86 0.11 -2.36
C ILE A 101 -21.17 0.80 -3.68
N ASP A 102 -22.37 0.54 -4.22
CA ASP A 102 -22.80 1.13 -5.48
C ASP A 102 -23.51 2.47 -5.29
N LYS A 103 -24.18 2.68 -4.15
CA LYS A 103 -24.91 3.91 -3.81
C LYS A 103 -24.66 4.30 -2.37
N VAL A 104 -24.10 5.49 -2.15
CA VAL A 104 -23.87 6.07 -0.82
C VAL A 104 -24.57 7.41 -0.72
N ILE A 105 -25.12 7.69 0.45
CA ILE A 105 -25.59 9.01 0.82
C ILE A 105 -24.91 9.41 2.12
N ILE A 106 -24.10 10.47 2.07
CA ILE A 106 -23.53 11.11 3.27
C ILE A 106 -24.48 12.23 3.67
N LYS A 107 -25.16 12.09 4.81
CA LYS A 107 -26.22 13.00 5.25
C LYS A 107 -25.74 14.03 6.25
N ASN A 108 -26.45 15.17 6.31
CA ASN A 108 -26.27 16.21 7.33
C ASN A 108 -24.80 16.67 7.49
N VAL A 109 -24.03 16.64 6.40
CA VAL A 109 -22.58 16.87 6.45
C VAL A 109 -22.26 18.31 6.03
N ASN A 110 -21.22 18.88 6.61
CA ASN A 110 -20.68 20.15 6.13
C ASN A 110 -19.73 19.85 4.96
N VAL A 111 -19.84 20.53 3.83
CA VAL A 111 -19.01 20.24 2.65
C VAL A 111 -17.95 21.32 2.49
N PHE A 112 -16.69 20.92 2.43
CA PHE A 112 -15.59 21.80 2.04
C PHE A 112 -15.58 22.00 0.53
N THR A 113 -15.53 23.25 0.07
CA THR A 113 -15.63 23.59 -1.35
C THR A 113 -14.26 23.91 -1.97
N PRO A 114 -14.13 23.83 -3.30
CA PRO A 114 -12.90 24.22 -4.00
C PRO A 114 -12.44 25.66 -3.70
N GLU A 115 -13.36 26.56 -3.37
CA GLU A 115 -13.10 27.96 -3.00
C GLU A 115 -12.53 28.10 -1.58
N GLY A 116 -12.33 27.00 -0.85
CA GLY A 116 -11.81 27.01 0.52
C GLY A 116 -12.86 27.37 1.57
N THR A 117 -14.15 27.23 1.24
CA THR A 117 -15.26 27.56 2.15
C THR A 117 -15.98 26.30 2.63
N ILE A 118 -16.87 26.46 3.61
CA ILE A 118 -17.70 25.37 4.13
C ILE A 118 -19.18 25.68 3.86
N VAL A 119 -19.86 24.75 3.19
CA VAL A 119 -21.32 24.78 3.02
C VAL A 119 -21.94 23.80 4.01
N ASN A 120 -22.65 24.33 5.00
CA ASN A 120 -23.20 23.53 6.09
C ASN A 120 -24.43 22.72 5.66
N ASN A 121 -24.69 21.63 6.37
CA ASN A 121 -25.94 20.87 6.32
C ASN A 121 -26.35 20.41 4.91
N GLN A 122 -25.52 19.60 4.27
CA GLN A 122 -25.74 19.01 2.95
C GLN A 122 -25.98 17.50 3.03
N ASP A 123 -26.73 16.98 2.06
CA ASP A 123 -26.76 15.56 1.70
C ASP A 123 -25.97 15.38 0.40
N VAL A 124 -24.97 14.49 0.42
CA VAL A 124 -24.11 14.17 -0.73
C VAL A 124 -24.47 12.79 -1.26
N PHE A 125 -24.91 12.74 -2.52
CA PHE A 125 -25.36 11.53 -3.18
C PHE A 125 -24.26 11.02 -4.11
N ILE A 126 -23.85 9.77 -3.91
CA ILE A 126 -22.79 9.11 -4.67
C ILE A 126 -23.37 7.86 -5.33
N GLU A 127 -23.11 7.68 -6.62
CA GLU A 127 -23.47 6.47 -7.36
C GLU A 127 -22.26 6.02 -8.19
N GLY A 128 -21.82 4.78 -7.96
CA GLY A 128 -20.56 4.25 -8.47
C GLY A 128 -19.39 5.16 -8.07
N LYS A 129 -18.58 5.56 -9.06
CA LYS A 129 -17.37 6.40 -8.86
C LYS A 129 -17.64 7.91 -8.94
N LYS A 130 -18.90 8.36 -8.90
CA LYS A 130 -19.26 9.78 -9.13
C LYS A 130 -20.17 10.33 -8.04
N ILE A 131 -19.89 11.58 -7.65
CA ILE A 131 -20.85 12.41 -6.92
C ILE A 131 -21.96 12.80 -7.91
N LYS A 132 -23.19 12.37 -7.63
CA LYS A 132 -24.36 12.65 -8.47
C LYS A 132 -24.96 14.02 -8.17
N SER A 133 -25.03 14.39 -6.91
CA SER A 133 -25.52 15.71 -6.49
C SER A 133 -25.16 16.00 -5.05
N ILE A 134 -25.04 17.29 -4.74
CA ILE A 134 -24.94 17.83 -3.39
C ILE A 134 -26.13 18.76 -3.21
N LYS A 135 -26.92 18.59 -2.14
CA LYS A 135 -28.15 19.36 -1.91
C LYS A 135 -28.29 19.70 -0.43
N PRO A 136 -28.94 20.82 -0.06
CA PRO A 136 -29.26 21.10 1.33
C PRO A 136 -30.03 19.94 1.96
N SER A 137 -29.60 19.50 3.13
CA SER A 137 -30.26 18.40 3.83
C SER A 137 -31.63 18.85 4.34
N LYS A 138 -32.62 17.96 4.17
CA LYS A 138 -34.01 18.20 4.58
C LYS A 138 -34.44 17.31 5.76
N GLY A 139 -33.51 16.59 6.39
CA GLY A 139 -33.80 15.71 7.52
C GLY A 139 -34.71 14.52 7.19
N LYS A 140 -35.06 14.30 5.91
CA LYS A 140 -35.98 13.21 5.52
C LYS A 140 -35.28 11.86 5.58
N VAL A 141 -35.98 10.85 6.07
CA VAL A 141 -35.56 9.44 5.92
C VAL A 141 -35.60 9.11 4.43
N LEU A 142 -34.47 8.66 3.91
CA LEU A 142 -34.35 8.24 2.51
C LEU A 142 -34.73 6.76 2.46
N ASN A 143 -35.83 6.44 1.78
CA ASN A 143 -36.22 5.06 1.51
C ASN A 143 -35.47 4.58 0.27
N GLY A 144 -34.63 3.55 0.40
CA GLY A 144 -33.90 2.99 -0.74
C GLY A 144 -32.80 2.02 -0.33
N THR A 145 -32.10 1.49 -1.33
CA THR A 145 -30.99 0.53 -1.17
C THR A 145 -29.63 1.21 -0.97
N ALA A 146 -29.58 2.54 -0.88
CA ALA A 146 -28.34 3.27 -0.70
C ALA A 146 -27.83 3.14 0.75
N GLN A 147 -26.52 2.96 0.90
CA GLN A 147 -25.88 3.01 2.21
C GLN A 147 -25.91 4.46 2.72
N VAL A 148 -26.39 4.66 3.94
CA VAL A 148 -26.47 5.98 4.57
C VAL A 148 -25.35 6.13 5.59
N ILE A 149 -24.59 7.20 5.47
CA ILE A 149 -23.55 7.63 6.42
C ILE A 149 -24.03 8.91 7.08
N ASP A 150 -24.09 8.95 8.41
CA ASP A 150 -24.45 10.17 9.15
C ASP A 150 -23.20 11.06 9.36
N GLY A 151 -23.21 12.21 8.68
CA GLY A 151 -22.17 13.23 8.75
C GLY A 151 -22.46 14.35 9.74
N THR A 152 -23.47 14.22 10.60
CA THR A 152 -23.84 15.26 11.58
C THR A 152 -22.63 15.70 12.42
N GLY A 153 -22.36 17.00 12.41
CA GLY A 153 -21.21 17.59 13.12
C GLY A 153 -19.85 17.29 12.49
N LYS A 154 -19.81 16.72 11.28
CA LYS A 154 -18.58 16.39 10.54
C LYS A 154 -18.47 17.23 9.26
N THR A 155 -17.25 17.31 8.75
CA THR A 155 -16.93 17.96 7.47
C THR A 155 -16.47 16.92 6.47
N LEU A 156 -17.09 16.91 5.29
CA LEU A 156 -16.67 16.15 4.13
C LEU A 156 -15.60 16.93 3.37
N LEU A 157 -14.42 16.33 3.28
CA LEU A 157 -13.30 16.81 2.48
C LEU A 157 -13.20 15.99 1.19
N PRO A 158 -12.65 16.54 0.09
CA PRO A 158 -12.13 15.73 -1.00
C PRO A 158 -11.10 14.71 -0.46
N GLY A 159 -10.99 13.57 -1.13
CA GLY A 159 -9.90 12.63 -0.85
C GLY A 159 -8.55 13.32 -1.00
N MET A 160 -7.63 13.10 -0.05
CA MET A 160 -6.35 13.79 -0.04
C MET A 160 -5.42 13.26 -1.11
N PHE A 161 -4.52 14.12 -1.55
CA PHE A 161 -3.58 13.84 -2.61
C PHE A 161 -2.15 14.11 -2.14
N ASP A 162 -1.36 13.05 -2.00
CA ASP A 162 0.06 13.17 -1.69
C ASP A 162 0.87 13.34 -2.97
N MET A 163 1.55 14.48 -3.08
CA MET A 163 2.27 14.89 -4.29
C MET A 163 3.72 14.40 -4.34
N HIS A 164 4.22 13.71 -3.31
CA HIS A 164 5.58 13.18 -3.31
C HIS A 164 5.68 11.89 -2.49
N THR A 165 5.53 10.75 -3.18
CA THR A 165 5.54 9.43 -2.53
C THR A 165 6.55 8.47 -3.18
N HIS A 166 6.83 7.40 -2.45
CA HIS A 166 7.50 6.20 -2.95
C HIS A 166 6.68 4.99 -2.52
N ASN A 167 5.91 4.44 -3.45
CA ASN A 167 4.88 3.46 -3.16
C ASN A 167 5.43 2.03 -3.14
N THR A 168 4.87 1.26 -2.24
CA THR A 168 5.02 -0.19 -2.12
C THR A 168 3.66 -0.77 -1.78
N LYS A 169 3.48 -2.08 -1.98
CA LYS A 169 2.20 -2.75 -1.72
C LYS A 169 1.66 -2.54 -0.29
N PHE A 170 2.52 -2.59 0.73
CA PHE A 170 2.10 -2.34 2.11
C PHE A 170 1.79 -0.88 2.44
N ARG A 171 2.40 0.09 1.73
CA ARG A 171 2.10 1.51 1.93
C ARG A 171 0.71 1.89 1.41
N GLY A 172 0.17 1.14 0.45
CA GLY A 172 -1.15 1.42 -0.14
C GLY A 172 -2.26 1.56 0.91
N LEU A 173 -2.38 0.57 1.80
CA LEU A 173 -3.36 0.60 2.89
C LEU A 173 -3.15 1.78 3.84
N LEU A 174 -1.89 2.12 4.15
CA LEU A 174 -1.56 3.22 5.05
C LEU A 174 -1.94 4.59 4.47
N HIS A 175 -1.81 4.77 3.16
CA HIS A 175 -2.30 5.98 2.48
C HIS A 175 -3.80 6.15 2.70
N LEU A 176 -4.60 5.09 2.46
CA LEU A 176 -6.05 5.18 2.65
C LEU A 176 -6.44 5.37 4.12
N ALA A 177 -5.74 4.72 5.06
CA ALA A 177 -5.96 4.91 6.50
C ALA A 177 -5.70 6.37 6.92
N GLY A 178 -4.74 7.03 6.27
CA GLY A 178 -4.47 8.46 6.42
C GLY A 178 -5.38 9.38 5.61
N GLY A 179 -6.35 8.88 4.84
CA GLY A 179 -7.25 9.66 4.00
C GLY A 179 -6.68 10.11 2.64
N ILE A 180 -5.49 9.62 2.27
CA ILE A 180 -4.84 9.87 0.98
C ILE A 180 -5.40 8.89 -0.04
N THR A 181 -6.19 9.37 -0.99
CA THR A 181 -6.84 8.54 -2.02
C THR A 181 -6.11 8.56 -3.36
N SER A 182 -5.22 9.52 -3.55
CA SER A 182 -4.41 9.66 -4.77
C SER A 182 -2.96 9.99 -4.41
N VAL A 183 -2.02 9.50 -5.20
CA VAL A 183 -0.60 9.75 -4.99
C VAL A 183 0.14 10.02 -6.30
N ARG A 184 1.20 10.83 -6.18
CA ARG A 184 2.20 11.03 -7.22
C ARG A 184 3.49 10.33 -6.78
N ASP A 185 3.89 9.28 -7.48
CA ASP A 185 5.18 8.63 -7.20
C ASP A 185 6.27 9.27 -8.04
N MET A 186 7.31 9.78 -7.38
CA MET A 186 8.32 10.64 -7.99
C MET A 186 9.61 9.92 -8.38
N ALA A 187 9.80 8.64 -8.02
CA ALA A 187 11.11 7.99 -8.20
C ALA A 187 11.11 6.45 -8.24
N ASN A 188 9.98 5.83 -8.56
CA ASN A 188 9.91 4.37 -8.58
C ASN A 188 10.43 3.77 -9.90
N ASN A 189 10.67 2.46 -9.85
CA ASN A 189 10.95 1.71 -11.06
C ASN A 189 9.64 1.42 -11.84
N LYS A 190 9.77 0.87 -13.05
CA LYS A 190 8.65 0.59 -13.94
C LYS A 190 7.69 -0.51 -13.41
N GLN A 191 8.09 -1.30 -12.41
CA GLN A 191 7.21 -2.29 -11.76
C GLN A 191 6.05 -1.63 -11.00
N LEU A 192 6.13 -0.33 -10.71
CA LEU A 192 5.05 0.45 -10.14
C LEU A 192 3.76 0.36 -10.97
N LYS A 193 3.85 0.17 -12.30
CA LYS A 193 2.66 -0.01 -13.15
C LYS A 193 1.87 -1.27 -12.78
N GLN A 194 2.56 -2.36 -12.47
CA GLN A 194 1.92 -3.58 -12.00
C GLN A 194 1.26 -3.36 -10.64
N LEU A 195 1.94 -2.68 -9.71
CA LEU A 195 1.37 -2.33 -8.41
C LEU A 195 0.11 -1.46 -8.56
N SER A 196 0.13 -0.46 -9.45
CA SER A 196 -1.05 0.36 -9.76
C SER A 196 -2.20 -0.48 -10.26
N ALA A 197 -1.95 -1.44 -11.17
CA ALA A 197 -3.00 -2.33 -11.65
C ALA A 197 -3.64 -3.14 -10.51
N GLN A 198 -2.85 -3.59 -9.53
CA GLN A 198 -3.39 -4.30 -8.36
C GLN A 198 -4.29 -3.39 -7.51
N PHE A 199 -3.94 -2.10 -7.34
CA PHE A 199 -4.80 -1.12 -6.67
C PHE A 199 -6.07 -0.84 -7.49
N ASP A 200 -5.93 -0.58 -8.80
CA ASP A 200 -7.03 -0.19 -9.68
C ASP A 200 -8.07 -1.31 -9.86
N ASN A 201 -7.61 -2.56 -9.85
CA ASN A 201 -8.46 -3.75 -9.93
C ASN A 201 -9.07 -4.16 -8.56
N ASN A 202 -8.71 -3.47 -7.47
CA ASN A 202 -9.08 -3.82 -6.09
C ASN A 202 -8.57 -5.21 -5.65
N GLU A 203 -7.44 -5.66 -6.20
CA GLU A 203 -6.78 -6.89 -5.74
C GLU A 203 -6.18 -6.67 -4.35
N ILE A 204 -5.48 -5.54 -4.17
CA ILE A 204 -5.01 -5.05 -2.87
C ILE A 204 -5.48 -3.61 -2.65
N ILE A 205 -5.51 -3.18 -1.38
CA ILE A 205 -5.93 -1.82 -1.02
C ILE A 205 -4.81 -0.82 -1.25
N GLY A 206 -5.09 0.25 -2.00
CA GLY A 206 -4.18 1.38 -2.15
C GLY A 206 -4.80 2.60 -2.83
N PRO A 207 -4.03 3.71 -2.91
CA PRO A 207 -4.47 4.93 -3.56
C PRO A 207 -4.40 4.80 -5.09
N ASN A 208 -5.05 5.72 -5.79
CA ASN A 208 -4.86 5.91 -7.22
C ASN A 208 -3.47 6.51 -7.50
N ILE A 209 -2.62 5.79 -8.24
CA ILE A 209 -1.31 6.30 -8.68
C ILE A 209 -1.52 7.02 -10.01
N VAL A 210 -1.45 8.35 -9.98
CA VAL A 210 -1.83 9.15 -11.15
C VAL A 210 -0.73 9.29 -12.21
N ILE A 211 0.51 9.01 -11.84
CA ILE A 211 1.68 9.17 -12.71
C ILE A 211 2.77 8.20 -12.28
N PHE A 212 3.51 7.70 -13.26
CA PHE A 212 4.69 6.88 -13.06
C PHE A 212 5.94 7.71 -13.38
N CYS A 213 6.68 8.13 -12.36
CA CYS A 213 7.95 8.83 -12.55
C CYS A 213 9.14 7.96 -12.13
N GLY A 214 10.17 7.94 -12.98
CA GLY A 214 11.50 7.49 -12.63
C GLY A 214 12.44 8.66 -12.37
N ILE A 215 13.56 8.37 -11.72
CA ILE A 215 14.70 9.27 -11.70
C ILE A 215 15.58 8.92 -12.90
N ILE A 216 15.69 9.84 -13.86
CA ILE A 216 16.64 9.78 -14.97
C ILE A 216 17.81 10.69 -14.60
N ASP A 217 19.02 10.14 -14.53
CA ASP A 217 20.21 10.86 -14.05
C ASP A 217 21.45 10.50 -14.88
N GLY A 218 22.47 11.36 -14.89
CA GLY A 218 23.74 11.09 -15.55
C GLY A 218 24.65 10.18 -14.73
N SER A 219 25.72 9.62 -15.33
CA SER A 219 26.72 8.91 -14.54
C SER A 219 27.52 9.85 -13.62
N GLY A 220 27.92 9.34 -12.45
CA GLY A 220 28.74 10.09 -11.52
C GLY A 220 28.76 9.51 -10.11
N PRO A 221 29.69 9.98 -9.25
CA PRO A 221 29.85 9.47 -7.88
C PRO A 221 28.63 9.74 -6.97
N PHE A 222 27.77 10.68 -7.37
CA PHE A 222 26.55 11.06 -6.63
C PHE A 222 25.26 10.73 -7.40
N ALA A 223 25.39 10.05 -8.54
CA ALA A 223 24.26 9.73 -9.40
C ALA A 223 23.31 8.76 -8.73
N ASN A 224 22.01 8.93 -8.99
CA ASN A 224 21.04 7.91 -8.67
C ASN A 224 21.23 6.70 -9.60
N GLN A 225 21.80 5.61 -9.08
CA GLN A 225 22.23 4.43 -9.82
C GLN A 225 21.09 3.58 -10.45
N ARG A 226 19.83 4.07 -10.52
CA ARG A 226 18.70 3.29 -11.06
C ARG A 226 18.59 3.41 -12.58
N ASN A 227 18.37 4.62 -13.10
CA ASN A 227 18.25 4.87 -14.54
C ASN A 227 19.33 5.88 -14.95
N VAL A 228 20.56 5.37 -15.06
CA VAL A 228 21.71 6.17 -15.49
C VAL A 228 21.68 6.27 -17.01
N VAL A 229 21.79 7.48 -17.54
CA VAL A 229 21.87 7.78 -18.97
C VAL A 229 23.10 8.64 -19.26
N ASP A 230 23.89 8.27 -20.26
CA ASP A 230 25.17 8.94 -20.57
C ASP A 230 25.11 9.80 -21.83
N ASN A 231 24.01 9.73 -22.58
CA ASN A 231 23.82 10.49 -23.81
C ASN A 231 22.34 10.80 -24.10
N LEU A 232 22.11 11.64 -25.11
CA LEU A 232 20.78 12.09 -25.52
C LEU A 232 19.87 10.94 -25.97
N GLU A 233 20.42 9.95 -26.68
CA GLU A 233 19.65 8.83 -27.22
C GLU A 233 19.07 7.98 -26.08
N GLU A 234 19.89 7.62 -25.09
CA GLU A 234 19.47 6.91 -23.88
C GLU A 234 18.44 7.71 -23.07
N GLY A 235 18.66 9.02 -22.90
CA GLY A 235 17.72 9.89 -22.19
C GLY A 235 16.35 9.95 -22.87
N LEU A 236 16.30 10.10 -24.19
CA LEU A 236 15.07 10.11 -24.96
C LEU A 236 14.35 8.75 -24.91
N ALA A 237 15.10 7.65 -25.00
CA ALA A 237 14.54 6.30 -24.88
C ALA A 237 13.91 6.08 -23.49
N GLU A 238 14.57 6.51 -22.42
CA GLU A 238 14.05 6.36 -21.06
C GLU A 238 12.81 7.24 -20.82
N ILE A 239 12.79 8.49 -21.31
CA ILE A 239 11.59 9.36 -21.28
C ILE A 239 10.43 8.69 -22.03
N GLN A 240 10.67 8.18 -23.23
CA GLN A 240 9.65 7.51 -24.03
C GLN A 240 9.10 6.27 -23.31
N SER A 241 9.97 5.49 -22.66
CA SER A 241 9.55 4.31 -21.90
C SER A 241 8.63 4.64 -20.71
N TYR A 242 8.83 5.77 -20.02
CA TYR A 242 7.93 6.23 -18.96
C TYR A 242 6.64 6.85 -19.51
N LYS A 243 6.72 7.53 -20.66
CA LYS A 243 5.53 8.01 -21.36
C LYS A 243 4.59 6.85 -21.73
N ASP A 244 5.14 5.73 -22.18
CA ASP A 244 4.38 4.54 -22.59
C ASP A 244 3.77 3.76 -21.41
N LEU A 245 4.11 4.09 -20.16
CA LEU A 245 3.47 3.51 -18.97
C LEU A 245 2.13 4.16 -18.61
N ASN A 246 1.87 5.40 -19.05
CA ASN A 246 0.64 6.12 -18.76
C ASN A 246 -0.43 5.83 -19.80
#